data_AF-A0A9C8WRP6-F1
#
_entry.id   AF-A0A9C8WRP6-F1
#
_cell.length_a   1.000
_cell.length_b   1.000
_cell.length_c   1.000
_cell.angle_alpha   90.00
_cell.angle_beta   90.00
_cell.angle_gamma   90.00
#
_symmetry.space_group_name_H-M   'P 1'
#
loop_
_entity.id
_entity.type
_entity.pdbx_description
1 polymer ?
#
loop_
_entity_poly.entity_id
_entity_poly.type
_entity_poly.pdbx_seq_one_letter_code
_entity_poly.pdbx_strand_id
1 'polypeptide(L)'
;MKKIIITFLFVLMSSSIACADWVDNFKADYLKLNIDQAVVNAMKEGIAPALILEEGLKIQSLNPVGLVRALYCAGAPGHEIEKAASEYGVSSLVVATGFKKSVAECGGAYGDTQAYTPVTPTFTPSFAGPIAGGGTVYASPATP
;
A
#
# COMPACT_ATOMS: atom_id res chain seq x y z
N MET A 1 -50.52 16.52 -14.94
CA MET A 1 -49.57 15.51 -14.41
C MET A 1 -48.49 15.06 -15.40
N LYS A 2 -48.09 15.87 -16.41
CA LYS A 2 -47.01 15.52 -17.36
C LYS A 2 -45.70 16.31 -17.18
N LYS A 3 -45.74 17.38 -16.36
CA LYS A 3 -44.60 18.32 -16.18
C LYS A 3 -43.64 17.92 -15.05
N ILE A 4 -44.01 16.96 -14.20
CA ILE A 4 -43.20 16.53 -13.05
C ILE A 4 -42.20 15.43 -13.43
N ILE A 5 -42.47 14.69 -14.51
CA ILE A 5 -41.63 13.56 -14.95
C ILE A 5 -40.30 14.03 -15.57
N ILE A 6 -40.28 15.23 -16.17
CA ILE A 6 -39.08 15.73 -16.87
C ILE A 6 -38.01 16.21 -15.88
N THR A 7 -38.40 16.75 -14.72
CA THR A 7 -37.45 17.30 -13.74
C THR A 7 -36.64 16.22 -13.03
N PHE A 8 -37.20 15.02 -12.86
CA PHE A 8 -36.49 13.90 -12.22
C PHE A 8 -35.41 13.28 -13.12
N LEU A 9 -35.58 13.37 -14.44
CA LEU A 9 -34.61 12.83 -15.41
C LEU A 9 -33.33 13.68 -15.49
N PHE A 10 -33.42 14.98 -15.22
CA PHE A 10 -32.28 15.91 -15.31
C PHE A 10 -31.34 15.84 -14.10
N VAL A 11 -31.85 15.47 -12.92
CA VAL A 11 -31.03 15.38 -11.69
C VAL A 11 -30.17 14.10 -11.67
N LEU A 12 -30.58 13.06 -12.39
CA LEU A 12 -29.85 11.77 -12.45
C LEU A 12 -28.65 11.77 -13.41
N MET A 13 -28.51 12.77 -14.29
CA MET A 13 -27.39 12.84 -15.25
C MET A 13 -26.17 13.64 -14.75
N SER A 14 -26.28 14.36 -13.63
CA SER A 14 -25.23 15.28 -13.18
C SER A 14 -24.10 14.62 -12.38
N SER A 15 -24.18 13.33 -12.06
CA SER A 15 -23.23 12.64 -11.18
C SER A 15 -22.09 11.91 -11.91
N SER A 16 -22.07 11.89 -13.25
CA SER A 16 -21.11 11.08 -14.02
C SER A 16 -19.85 11.81 -14.51
N ILE A 17 -19.66 13.10 -14.19
CA ILE A 17 -18.56 13.91 -14.77
C ILE A 17 -17.30 13.93 -13.88
N ALA A 18 -17.37 13.57 -12.59
CA ALA A 18 -16.24 13.72 -11.67
C ALA A 18 -15.13 12.66 -11.81
N CYS A 19 -15.37 11.56 -12.55
CA CYS A 19 -14.41 10.45 -12.60
C CYS A 19 -13.26 10.64 -13.61
N ALA A 20 -13.36 11.58 -14.56
CA ALA A 20 -12.35 11.75 -15.60
C ALA A 20 -11.27 12.80 -15.26
N ASP A 21 -11.63 13.85 -14.54
CA ASP A 21 -10.77 15.03 -14.35
C ASP A 21 -9.53 14.72 -13.47
N TRP A 22 -9.71 13.90 -12.43
CA TRP A 22 -8.61 13.57 -11.51
C TRP A 22 -7.51 12.72 -12.17
N VAL A 23 -7.84 11.89 -13.17
CA VAL A 23 -6.85 11.02 -13.84
C VAL A 23 -5.90 11.84 -14.70
N ASP A 24 -6.44 12.84 -15.40
CA ASP A 24 -5.64 13.75 -16.21
C ASP A 24 -4.77 14.65 -15.33
N ASN A 25 -5.32 15.15 -14.21
CA ASN A 25 -4.56 15.88 -13.20
C ASN A 25 -3.45 15.02 -12.58
N PHE A 26 -3.73 13.76 -12.26
CA PHE A 26 -2.74 12.81 -11.73
C PHE A 26 -1.59 12.58 -12.71
N LYS A 27 -1.89 12.39 -14.00
CA LYS A 27 -0.85 12.24 -15.03
C LYS A 27 -0.04 13.53 -15.20
N ALA A 28 -0.70 14.69 -15.21
CA ALA A 28 -0.03 15.97 -15.32
C ALA A 28 0.90 16.22 -14.12
N ASP A 29 0.42 15.94 -12.91
CA ASP A 29 1.21 16.05 -11.68
C ASP A 29 2.37 15.06 -11.66
N TYR A 30 2.17 13.84 -12.13
CA TYR A 30 3.26 12.87 -12.25
C TYR A 30 4.38 13.38 -13.17
N LEU A 31 4.01 13.93 -14.34
CA LEU A 31 4.97 14.47 -15.30
C LEU A 31 5.68 15.73 -14.78
N LYS A 32 5.02 16.54 -13.93
CA LYS A 32 5.54 17.83 -13.46
C LYS A 32 6.26 17.76 -12.12
N LEU A 33 5.77 16.94 -11.20
CA LEU A 33 6.13 16.94 -9.78
C LEU A 33 6.65 15.59 -9.28
N ASN A 34 6.65 14.56 -10.13
CA ASN A 34 6.93 13.15 -9.81
C ASN A 34 5.79 12.44 -9.06
N ILE A 35 5.96 11.13 -8.89
CA ILE A 35 4.91 10.24 -8.39
C ILE A 35 4.50 10.52 -6.94
N ASP A 36 5.44 10.92 -6.08
CA ASP A 36 5.15 11.15 -4.66
C ASP A 36 4.14 12.28 -4.49
N GLN A 37 4.36 13.39 -5.19
CA GLN A 37 3.47 14.55 -5.10
C GLN A 37 2.13 14.28 -5.81
N ALA A 38 2.14 13.55 -6.93
CA ALA A 38 0.92 13.17 -7.64
C ALA A 38 0.01 12.29 -6.78
N VAL A 39 0.58 11.30 -6.08
CA VAL A 39 -0.17 10.44 -5.15
C VAL A 39 -0.70 11.22 -3.96
N VAL A 40 0.11 12.12 -3.37
CA VAL A 40 -0.34 12.98 -2.26
C VAL A 40 -1.49 13.89 -2.70
N ASN A 41 -1.44 14.47 -3.89
CA ASN A 41 -2.50 15.33 -4.42
C ASN A 41 -3.79 14.52 -4.68
N ALA A 42 -3.68 13.36 -5.33
CA ALA A 42 -4.84 12.48 -5.56
C ALA A 42 -5.48 12.02 -4.23
N MET A 43 -4.68 11.68 -3.22
CA MET A 43 -5.22 11.32 -1.90
C MET A 43 -5.87 12.51 -1.18
N LYS A 44 -5.37 13.74 -1.37
CA LYS A 44 -6.00 14.96 -0.84
C LYS A 44 -7.33 15.27 -1.52
N GLU A 45 -7.47 14.92 -2.79
CA GLU A 45 -8.73 15.00 -3.55
C GLU A 45 -9.74 13.90 -3.14
N GLY A 46 -9.36 13.00 -2.22
CA GLY A 46 -10.21 11.93 -1.71
C GLY A 46 -10.24 10.70 -2.61
N ILE A 47 -9.29 10.57 -3.55
CA ILE A 47 -9.19 9.40 -4.41
C ILE A 47 -8.67 8.20 -3.61
N ALA A 48 -9.34 7.06 -3.76
CA ALA A 48 -8.98 5.84 -3.05
C ALA A 48 -7.64 5.27 -3.55
N PRO A 49 -6.80 4.70 -2.66
CA PRO A 49 -5.52 4.07 -3.03
C PRO A 49 -5.65 3.04 -4.14
N ALA A 50 -6.75 2.28 -4.16
CA ALA A 50 -7.03 1.28 -5.19
C ALA A 50 -7.17 1.88 -6.59
N LEU A 51 -7.85 3.02 -6.72
CA LEU A 51 -8.03 3.72 -8.00
C LEU A 51 -6.72 4.35 -8.47
N ILE A 52 -5.94 4.92 -7.53
CA ILE A 52 -4.61 5.46 -7.83
C ILE A 52 -3.68 4.34 -8.33
N LEU A 53 -3.75 3.15 -7.71
CA LEU A 53 -2.98 2.00 -8.14
C LEU A 53 -3.40 1.53 -9.54
N GLU A 54 -4.71 1.38 -9.78
CA GLU A 54 -5.26 0.98 -11.08
C GLU A 54 -4.81 1.91 -12.21
N GLU A 55 -5.05 3.22 -12.05
CA GLU A 55 -4.73 4.21 -13.07
C GLU A 55 -3.22 4.41 -13.22
N GLY A 56 -2.46 4.33 -12.11
CA GLY A 56 -1.02 4.41 -12.14
C GLY A 56 -0.38 3.27 -12.95
N LEU A 57 -0.89 2.05 -12.83
CA LEU A 57 -0.38 0.89 -13.59
C LEU A 57 -0.63 1.00 -15.10
N LYS A 58 -1.60 1.82 -15.53
CA LYS A 58 -1.86 2.10 -16.96
C LYS A 58 -0.81 3.05 -17.56
N ILE A 59 0.03 3.71 -16.74
CA ILE A 59 1.08 4.62 -17.19
C ILE A 59 2.36 3.81 -17.47
N GLN A 60 2.73 3.65 -18.76
CA GLN A 60 3.88 2.81 -19.17
C GLN A 60 5.22 3.21 -18.55
N SER A 61 5.45 4.50 -18.25
CA SER A 61 6.71 4.97 -17.66
C SER A 61 6.76 4.81 -16.14
N LEU A 62 5.66 4.40 -15.51
CA LEU A 62 5.54 4.36 -14.06
C LEU A 62 6.06 3.04 -13.50
N ASN A 63 7.00 3.12 -12.57
CA ASN A 63 7.49 1.96 -11.86
C ASN A 63 6.48 1.54 -10.75
N PRO A 64 5.93 0.32 -10.79
CA PRO A 64 4.97 -0.17 -9.79
C PRO A 64 5.51 -0.12 -8.35
N VAL A 65 6.82 -0.36 -8.15
CA VAL A 65 7.45 -0.28 -6.83
C VAL A 65 7.46 1.17 -6.31
N GLY A 66 7.69 2.13 -7.20
CA GLY A 66 7.69 3.56 -6.87
C GLY A 66 6.28 4.07 -6.53
N LEU A 67 5.28 3.59 -7.25
CA LEU A 67 3.87 3.89 -6.98
C LEU A 67 3.44 3.35 -5.61
N VAL A 68 3.74 2.08 -5.31
CA VAL A 68 3.41 1.49 -4.00
C VAL A 68 4.15 2.21 -2.87
N ARG A 69 5.44 2.53 -3.06
CA ARG A 69 6.20 3.34 -2.11
C ARG A 69 5.50 4.68 -1.85
N ALA A 70 5.12 5.40 -2.90
CA ALA A 70 4.46 6.69 -2.81
C ALA A 70 3.13 6.61 -2.03
N LEU A 71 2.33 5.56 -2.26
CA LEU A 71 1.09 5.31 -1.52
C LEU A 71 1.34 5.12 -0.02
N TYR A 72 2.33 4.31 0.35
CA TYR A 72 2.72 4.17 1.76
C TYR A 72 3.23 5.50 2.35
N CYS A 73 4.05 6.25 1.62
CA CYS A 73 4.54 7.55 2.05
C CYS A 73 3.44 8.59 2.22
N ALA A 74 2.39 8.51 1.41
CA ALA A 74 1.20 9.36 1.51
C ALA A 74 0.24 8.93 2.64
N GLY A 75 0.56 7.82 3.34
CA GLY A 75 -0.19 7.33 4.49
C GLY A 75 -1.40 6.47 4.15
N ALA A 76 -1.45 5.89 2.95
CA ALA A 76 -2.46 4.88 2.65
C ALA A 76 -2.24 3.64 3.53
N PRO A 77 -3.32 3.04 4.07
CA PRO A 77 -3.20 1.89 4.97
C PRO A 77 -2.74 0.64 4.22
N GLY A 78 -1.83 -0.13 4.82
CA GLY A 78 -1.16 -1.26 4.16
C GLY A 78 -2.13 -2.31 3.62
N HIS A 79 -3.16 -2.65 4.38
CA HIS A 79 -4.18 -3.62 3.96
C HIS A 79 -4.96 -3.21 2.69
N GLU A 80 -5.24 -1.91 2.50
CA GLU A 80 -5.90 -1.42 1.29
C GLU A 80 -4.94 -1.51 0.09
N ILE A 81 -3.66 -1.21 0.29
CA ILE A 81 -2.62 -1.32 -0.75
C ILE A 81 -2.44 -2.78 -1.14
N GLU A 82 -2.34 -3.70 -0.17
CA GLU A 82 -2.20 -5.14 -0.43
C GLU A 82 -3.41 -5.72 -1.17
N LYS A 83 -4.63 -5.33 -0.76
CA LYS A 83 -5.86 -5.74 -1.42
C LYS A 83 -5.90 -5.25 -2.87
N ALA A 84 -5.65 -3.95 -3.09
CA ALA A 84 -5.61 -3.37 -4.43
C ALA A 84 -4.51 -3.99 -5.29
N ALA A 85 -3.33 -4.24 -4.73
CA ALA A 85 -2.23 -4.88 -5.43
C ALA A 85 -2.60 -6.29 -5.91
N SER A 86 -3.26 -7.08 -5.05
CA SER A 86 -3.77 -8.40 -5.41
C SER A 86 -4.81 -8.33 -6.54
N GLU A 87 -5.75 -7.37 -6.46
CA GLU A 87 -6.82 -7.17 -7.44
C GLU A 87 -6.29 -6.78 -8.83
N TYR A 88 -5.26 -5.94 -8.88
CA TYR A 88 -4.66 -5.44 -10.14
C TYR A 88 -3.39 -6.18 -10.58
N GLY A 89 -3.12 -7.36 -10.00
CA GLY A 89 -2.02 -8.24 -10.45
C GLY A 89 -0.62 -7.75 -10.10
N VAL A 90 -0.49 -6.86 -9.10
CA VAL A 90 0.80 -6.44 -8.56
C VAL A 90 1.30 -7.51 -7.59
N SER A 91 2.46 -8.10 -7.89
CA SER A 91 3.02 -9.17 -7.05
C SER A 91 3.29 -8.70 -5.61
N SER A 92 3.12 -9.60 -4.65
CA SER A 92 3.45 -9.35 -3.24
C SER A 92 4.90 -8.92 -3.03
N LEU A 93 5.82 -9.36 -3.89
CA LEU A 93 7.22 -8.92 -3.87
C LEU A 93 7.36 -7.43 -4.19
N VAL A 94 6.59 -6.91 -5.15
CA VAL A 94 6.56 -5.47 -5.48
C VAL A 94 6.02 -4.67 -4.30
N VAL A 95 4.95 -5.17 -3.65
CA VAL A 95 4.37 -4.51 -2.48
C VAL A 95 5.35 -4.47 -1.32
N ALA A 96 5.96 -5.61 -0.98
CA ALA A 96 6.95 -5.70 0.09
C ALA A 96 8.19 -4.82 -0.19
N THR A 97 8.62 -4.75 -1.44
CA THR A 97 9.75 -3.88 -1.84
C THR A 97 9.37 -2.41 -1.73
N GLY A 98 8.17 -2.03 -2.18
CA GLY A 98 7.65 -0.67 -2.07
C GLY A 98 7.51 -0.22 -0.62
N PHE A 99 6.98 -1.09 0.25
CA PHE A 99 6.89 -0.87 1.69
C PHE A 99 8.28 -0.72 2.34
N LYS A 100 9.23 -1.61 2.04
CA LYS A 100 10.59 -1.50 2.57
C LYS A 100 11.24 -0.15 2.18
N LYS A 101 11.00 0.32 0.96
CA LYS A 101 11.47 1.63 0.50
C LYS A 101 10.77 2.79 1.21
N SER A 102 9.45 2.72 1.43
CA SER A 102 8.73 3.79 2.11
C SER A 102 9.18 3.92 3.57
N VAL A 103 9.46 2.81 4.25
CA VAL A 103 10.05 2.82 5.60
C VAL A 103 11.41 3.52 5.61
N ALA A 104 12.26 3.24 4.61
CA ALA A 104 13.60 3.82 4.52
C ALA A 104 13.60 5.31 4.13
N GLU A 105 12.70 5.73 3.24
CA GLU A 105 12.71 7.08 2.66
C GLU A 105 11.77 8.05 3.36
N CYS A 106 10.62 7.57 3.84
CA CYS A 106 9.54 8.41 4.39
C CYS A 106 9.38 8.24 5.91
N GLY A 107 10.23 7.45 6.55
CA GLY A 107 10.27 7.32 8.01
C GLY A 107 8.96 6.79 8.58
N GLY A 108 8.50 5.64 8.09
CA GLY A 108 7.42 4.85 8.71
C GLY A 108 6.20 5.66 9.12
N ALA A 109 5.67 6.50 8.23
CA ALA A 109 4.37 7.09 8.46
C ALA A 109 3.31 5.97 8.37
N TYR A 110 2.68 5.69 9.52
CA TYR A 110 1.53 4.82 9.78
C TYR A 110 1.82 3.36 10.21
N GLY A 111 1.68 3.15 11.53
CA GLY A 111 0.39 2.68 12.07
C GLY A 111 0.03 1.21 11.92
N ASP A 112 0.83 0.41 11.22
CA ASP A 112 0.67 -1.05 11.23
C ASP A 112 1.67 -1.67 12.20
N THR A 113 1.26 -1.79 13.47
CA THR A 113 1.93 -2.66 14.45
C THR A 113 1.79 -4.15 14.13
N GLN A 114 1.15 -4.51 13.00
CA GLN A 114 0.82 -5.88 12.63
C GLN A 114 1.25 -6.28 11.20
N ALA A 115 1.71 -5.35 10.36
CA ALA A 115 2.17 -5.72 9.02
C ALA A 115 3.60 -6.29 9.11
N TYR A 116 3.69 -7.60 8.94
CA TYR A 116 4.92 -8.36 8.67
C TYR A 116 5.75 -8.79 9.89
N THR A 117 5.30 -9.86 10.56
CA THR A 117 6.26 -10.89 10.98
C THR A 117 6.37 -11.91 9.83
N PRO A 118 7.52 -12.05 9.17
CA PRO A 118 7.70 -13.19 8.29
C PRO A 118 7.62 -14.43 9.18
N VAL A 119 6.53 -15.20 9.03
CA VAL A 119 6.47 -16.57 9.51
C VAL A 119 7.48 -17.35 8.67
N THR A 120 8.75 -17.34 9.09
CA THR A 120 9.65 -18.46 8.82
C THR A 120 9.01 -19.68 9.46
N PRO A 121 8.55 -20.68 8.68
CA PRO A 121 8.25 -21.96 9.28
C PRO A 121 9.60 -22.55 9.67
N THR A 122 10.01 -22.33 10.93
CA THR A 122 11.08 -23.10 11.54
C THR A 122 10.56 -24.53 11.69
N PHE A 123 10.55 -25.29 10.59
CA PHE A 123 10.52 -26.73 10.62
C PHE A 123 11.88 -27.18 11.20
N THR A 124 11.99 -27.17 12.52
CA THR A 124 12.92 -28.06 13.20
C THR A 124 12.33 -29.46 13.14
N PRO A 125 12.99 -30.45 12.50
CA PRO A 125 12.64 -31.83 12.77
C PRO A 125 13.13 -32.13 14.20
N SER A 126 12.21 -32.10 15.16
CA SER A 126 12.42 -32.66 16.50
C SER A 126 12.69 -34.15 16.39
N PHE A 127 13.96 -34.53 16.41
CA PHE A 127 14.36 -35.87 16.82
C PHE A 127 14.63 -35.84 18.32
N ALA A 128 13.75 -36.54 19.05
CA ALA A 128 13.78 -36.68 20.50
C ALA A 128 15.08 -37.33 20.98
N GLY A 129 15.69 -36.72 22.01
CA GLY A 129 16.67 -37.34 22.92
C GLY A 129 16.37 -36.85 24.34
N PRO A 130 16.48 -37.70 25.39
CA PRO A 130 15.82 -37.47 26.67
C PRO A 130 16.54 -36.46 27.57
N ILE A 131 15.70 -35.87 28.43
CA ILE A 131 15.91 -34.79 29.39
C ILE A 131 16.97 -35.11 30.46
N ALA A 132 17.93 -34.20 30.64
CA ALA A 132 18.66 -33.93 31.87
C ALA A 132 19.12 -32.46 31.74
N GLY A 133 18.64 -31.47 32.50
CA GLY A 133 18.56 -31.40 33.96
C GLY A 133 19.40 -30.18 34.38
N GLY A 134 18.78 -29.16 34.97
CA GLY A 134 19.48 -28.20 35.84
C GLY A 134 19.67 -26.76 35.33
N GLY A 135 19.02 -25.83 36.03
CA GLY A 135 19.70 -24.63 36.55
C GLY A 135 19.79 -23.41 35.64
N THR A 136 18.93 -22.42 35.91
CA THR A 136 19.24 -21.02 35.63
C THR A 136 20.43 -20.55 36.50
N VAL A 137 21.11 -19.49 36.02
CA VAL A 137 21.77 -18.40 36.78
C VAL A 137 23.30 -18.23 36.57
N TYR A 138 23.61 -17.19 35.78
CA TYR A 138 24.67 -16.15 35.88
C TYR A 138 26.19 -16.45 35.88
N ALA A 139 26.85 -15.60 35.06
CA ALA A 139 28.15 -14.90 35.23
C ALA A 139 29.49 -15.59 34.88
N SER A 140 30.18 -14.94 33.91
CA SER A 140 31.61 -14.98 33.51
C SER A 140 32.61 -14.71 34.67
N PRO A 141 33.95 -14.65 34.44
CA PRO A 141 34.85 -15.22 33.41
C PRO A 141 36.11 -15.93 34.00
N ALA A 142 36.84 -16.74 33.22
CA ALA A 142 38.32 -16.77 33.21
C ALA A 142 38.87 -17.67 32.08
N THR A 143 39.73 -17.08 31.26
CA THR A 143 40.59 -17.67 30.21
C THR A 143 41.81 -18.42 30.81
N PRO A 144 42.55 -19.24 30.03
CA PRO A 144 43.17 -20.50 30.44
C PRO A 144 44.37 -20.40 31.41
#